data_AF-A0A1F6AMJ2-F1
#
_entry.id   AF-A0A1F6AMJ2-F1
#
_cell.length_a   1.000
_cell.length_b   1.000
_cell.length_c   1.000
_cell.angle_alpha   90.00
_cell.angle_beta   90.00
_cell.angle_gamma   90.00
#
_symmetry.space_group_name_H-M   'P 1'
#
loop_
_entity.id
_entity.type
_entity.pdbx_description
1 polymer ?
#
loop_
_entity_poly.entity_id
_entity_poly.type
_entity_poly.pdbx_seq_one_letter_code
_entity_poly.pdbx_strand_id
1 'polypeptide(L)'
;MNKLLLTDILGWGFLLWLIGYVLGIILFMIVPQSLLGWIIMPVGIVLTLWVLLKKIRTGSLRYYLLLAIIWTLIAIVFDYFFLVKAFKPADGYYKLDVYLYYVLTFVLPLIVGWRNKTQI
;
A
#
# COMPACT_ATOMS: atom_id res chain seq x y z
N MET A 1 -13.33 -12.77 15.24
CA MET A 1 -12.61 -11.71 14.50
C MET A 1 -13.59 -10.57 14.26
N ASN A 2 -13.27 -9.35 14.71
CA ASN A 2 -14.21 -8.22 14.59
C ASN A 2 -14.48 -7.91 13.11
N LYS A 3 -15.75 -7.76 12.70
CA LYS A 3 -16.10 -7.49 11.28
C LYS A 3 -15.33 -6.30 10.70
N LEU A 4 -15.17 -5.23 11.49
CA LEU A 4 -14.35 -4.05 11.16
C LEU A 4 -12.90 -4.40 10.82
N LEU A 5 -12.29 -5.32 11.57
CA LEU A 5 -10.90 -5.73 11.40
C LEU A 5 -10.70 -6.43 10.04
N LEU A 6 -11.69 -7.22 9.61
CA LEU A 6 -11.67 -7.91 8.33
C LEU A 6 -11.83 -6.94 7.16
N THR A 7 -12.76 -5.99 7.28
CA THR A 7 -13.03 -4.98 6.25
C THR A 7 -11.86 -4.00 6.10
N ASP A 8 -11.29 -3.53 7.20
CA ASP A 8 -10.23 -2.52 7.15
C ASP A 8 -8.88 -3.12 6.77
N ILE A 9 -8.54 -4.28 7.32
CA ILE A 9 -7.24 -4.89 7.09
C ILE A 9 -7.18 -5.52 5.69
N LEU A 10 -8.15 -6.37 5.36
CA LEU A 10 -8.11 -7.09 4.08
C LEU A 10 -8.72 -6.27 2.95
N GLY A 11 -9.85 -5.60 3.21
CA GLY A 11 -10.56 -4.83 2.19
C GLY A 11 -9.76 -3.63 1.69
N TRP A 12 -9.38 -2.71 2.58
CA TRP A 12 -8.61 -1.53 2.15
C TRP A 12 -7.20 -1.86 1.69
N GLY A 13 -6.51 -2.80 2.35
CA GLY A 13 -5.17 -3.23 1.92
C GLY A 13 -5.17 -3.78 0.49
N PHE A 14 -6.11 -4.68 0.20
CA PHE A 14 -6.28 -5.21 -1.14
C PHE A 14 -6.74 -4.16 -2.15
N LEU A 15 -7.71 -3.30 -1.79
CA LEU A 15 -8.23 -2.29 -2.70
C LEU A 15 -7.17 -1.24 -3.07
N LEU A 16 -6.37 -0.79 -2.11
CA LEU A 16 -5.27 0.15 -2.38
C LEU A 16 -4.22 -0.48 -3.29
N TRP A 17 -3.85 -1.75 -3.05
CA TRP A 17 -2.96 -2.49 -3.95
C TRP A 17 -3.56 -2.61 -5.36
N LEU A 18 -4.85 -2.98 -5.47
CA LEU A 18 -5.54 -3.15 -6.74
C LEU A 18 -5.59 -1.85 -7.55
N ILE A 19 -5.83 -0.71 -6.89
CA ILE A 19 -5.80 0.61 -7.53
C ILE A 19 -4.40 0.88 -8.10
N GLY A 20 -3.34 0.65 -7.31
CA GLY A 20 -1.95 0.81 -7.77
C GLY A 20 -1.62 -0.11 -8.95
N TYR A 21 -2.06 -1.37 -8.89
CA TYR A 21 -1.88 -2.36 -9.95
C TYR A 21 -2.55 -1.93 -11.27
N VAL A 22 -3.84 -1.55 -11.21
CA VAL A 22 -4.59 -1.08 -12.39
C VAL A 22 -3.98 0.20 -12.95
N LEU A 23 -3.62 1.16 -12.09
CA LEU A 23 -2.97 2.40 -12.51
C LEU A 23 -1.63 2.10 -13.19
N GLY A 24 -0.86 1.15 -12.66
CA GLY A 24 0.40 0.70 -13.25
C GLY A 24 0.23 0.12 -14.66
N ILE A 25 -0.80 -0.72 -14.88
CA ILE A 25 -1.11 -1.26 -16.21
C ILE A 25 -1.46 -0.14 -17.19
N ILE A 26 -2.29 0.83 -16.78
CA ILE A 26 -2.70 1.94 -17.63
C ILE A 26 -1.49 2.82 -17.99
N LEU A 27 -0.68 3.20 -17.00
CA LEU A 27 0.48 4.08 -17.19
C LEU A 27 1.60 3.41 -17.97
N PHE A 28 1.74 2.08 -17.90
CA PHE A 28 2.73 1.32 -18.66
C PHE A 28 2.63 1.58 -20.17
N MET A 29 1.45 1.92 -20.69
CA MET A 29 1.25 2.23 -22.11
C MET A 29 1.76 3.62 -22.53
N ILE A 30 2.06 4.50 -21.58
CA ILE A 30 2.28 5.95 -21.83
C ILE A 30 3.60 6.44 -21.23
N VAL A 31 4.13 5.74 -20.21
CA VAL A 31 5.25 6.21 -19.39
C VAL A 31 6.40 5.18 -19.42
N PRO A 32 7.67 5.62 -19.48
CA PRO A 32 8.82 4.73 -19.36
C PRO A 32 8.79 3.89 -18.07
N GLN A 33 9.16 2.61 -18.17
CA GLN A 33 9.12 1.68 -17.04
C GLN A 33 9.92 2.14 -15.81
N SER A 34 11.01 2.89 -16.01
CA SER A 34 11.84 3.44 -14.93
C SER A 34 11.16 4.55 -14.12
N LEU A 35 10.10 5.17 -14.65
CA LEU A 35 9.36 6.27 -14.00
C LEU A 35 8.02 5.83 -13.40
N LEU A 36 7.54 4.62 -13.73
CA LEU A 36 6.20 4.16 -13.33
C LEU A 36 6.01 4.17 -11.81
N GLY A 37 6.90 3.54 -11.05
CA GLY A 37 6.77 3.49 -9.60
C GLY A 37 6.85 4.88 -8.96
N TRP A 38 7.72 5.74 -9.47
CA TRP A 38 7.83 7.13 -9.02
C TRP A 38 6.58 7.98 -9.27
N ILE A 39 5.81 7.70 -10.33
CA ILE A 39 4.56 8.42 -10.63
C ILE A 39 3.37 7.85 -9.85
N ILE A 40 3.31 6.52 -9.70
CA ILE A 40 2.22 5.84 -8.98
C ILE A 40 2.31 6.12 -7.48
N MET A 41 3.52 6.14 -6.92
CA MET A 41 3.75 6.23 -5.48
C MET A 41 3.12 7.48 -4.84
N PRO A 42 3.28 8.72 -5.34
CA PRO A 42 2.61 9.90 -4.78
C PRO A 42 1.09 9.76 -4.73
N VAL A 43 0.47 9.18 -5.76
CA VAL A 43 -0.97 8.91 -5.80
C VAL A 43 -1.35 7.89 -4.72
N GLY A 44 -0.56 6.82 -4.60
CA GLY A 44 -0.70 5.81 -3.56
C GLY A 44 -0.63 6.41 -2.15
N ILE A 45 0.38 7.26 -1.87
CA ILE A 45 0.54 7.95 -0.57
C ILE A 45 -0.72 8.75 -0.23
N VAL A 46 -1.22 9.56 -1.17
CA VAL A 46 -2.42 10.39 -0.94
C VAL A 46 -3.64 9.52 -0.61
N LEU A 47 -3.87 8.46 -1.38
CA LEU A 47 -5.00 7.54 -1.13
C LEU A 47 -4.85 6.79 0.19
N THR A 48 -3.67 6.27 0.48
CA THR A 48 -3.36 5.60 1.75
C THR A 48 -3.59 6.53 2.93
N LEU A 49 -3.09 7.76 2.88
CA LEU A 49 -3.33 8.76 3.92
C LEU A 49 -4.81 9.10 4.06
N TRP A 50 -5.55 9.24 2.96
CA TRP A 50 -7.00 9.46 3.00
C TRP A 50 -7.74 8.31 3.70
N VAL A 51 -7.41 7.06 3.39
CA VAL A 51 -8.00 5.89 4.07
C VAL A 51 -7.66 5.92 5.56
N LEU A 52 -6.38 6.04 5.90
CA LEU A 52 -5.90 6.04 7.28
C LEU A 52 -6.51 7.16 8.13
N LEU A 53 -6.72 8.34 7.55
CA LEU A 53 -7.21 9.52 8.27
C LEU A 53 -8.74 9.65 8.30
N LYS A 54 -9.45 9.20 7.26
CA LYS A 54 -10.89 9.44 7.12
C LYS A 54 -11.75 8.19 7.29
N LYS A 55 -11.19 7.01 7.00
CA LYS A 55 -11.94 5.74 7.02
C LYS A 55 -11.65 4.93 8.27
N ILE A 56 -10.39 4.90 8.72
CA ILE A 56 -10.00 4.16 9.92
C ILE A 56 -10.22 5.04 11.14
N ARG A 57 -11.18 4.65 11.99
CA ARG A 57 -11.58 5.40 13.20
C ARG A 57 -11.31 4.61 14.46
N THR A 58 -10.03 4.47 14.79
CA THR A 58 -9.57 3.82 16.04
C THR A 58 -8.39 4.58 16.63
N GLY A 59 -8.30 4.59 17.96
CA GLY A 59 -7.18 5.14 18.73
C GLY A 59 -6.10 4.11 19.10
N SER A 60 -6.29 2.85 18.74
CA SER A 60 -5.39 1.77 19.16
C SER A 60 -4.15 1.67 18.27
N LEU A 61 -2.97 1.99 18.81
CA LEU A 61 -1.70 1.83 18.09
C LEU A 61 -1.44 0.38 17.65
N ARG A 62 -1.87 -0.60 18.46
CA ARG A 62 -1.78 -2.03 18.10
C ARG A 62 -2.55 -2.35 16.83
N TYR A 63 -3.67 -1.66 16.60
CA TYR A 63 -4.46 -1.82 15.37
C TYR A 63 -3.70 -1.32 14.14
N TYR A 64 -3.07 -0.14 14.24
CA TYR A 64 -2.24 0.41 13.15
C TYR A 64 -0.98 -0.42 12.89
N LEU A 65 -0.40 -1.05 13.91
CA LEU A 65 0.68 -2.00 13.71
C LEU A 65 0.24 -3.23 12.90
N LEU A 66 -0.95 -3.76 13.18
CA LEU A 66 -1.51 -4.86 12.39
C LEU A 66 -1.82 -4.43 10.95
N LEU A 67 -2.33 -3.22 10.75
CA LEU A 67 -2.53 -2.65 9.40
C LEU A 67 -1.21 -2.56 8.65
N ALA A 68 -0.17 -1.96 9.26
CA ALA A 68 1.16 -1.83 8.66
C ALA A 68 1.71 -3.18 8.19
N ILE A 69 1.66 -4.19 9.05
CA ILE A 69 2.17 -5.53 8.73
C ILE A 69 1.34 -6.16 7.60
N ILE A 70 0.02 -6.20 7.74
CA ILE A 70 -0.81 -6.97 6.81
C ILE A 70 -0.91 -6.27 5.45
N TRP A 71 -1.02 -4.95 5.39
CA TRP A 71 -1.03 -4.23 4.11
C TRP A 71 0.30 -4.38 3.37
N THR A 72 1.42 -4.35 4.08
CA THR A 72 2.74 -4.61 3.47
C THR A 72 2.84 -6.04 2.96
N LEU A 73 2.34 -7.02 3.70
CA LEU A 73 2.29 -8.41 3.25
C LEU A 73 1.41 -8.58 2.02
N ILE A 74 0.23 -7.95 1.98
CA ILE A 74 -0.65 -7.94 0.80
C ILE A 74 0.13 -7.38 -0.40
N ALA A 75 0.76 -6.21 -0.25
CA ALA A 75 1.54 -5.60 -1.32
C ALA A 75 2.62 -6.55 -1.87
N ILE A 76 3.46 -7.11 -0.99
CA ILE A 76 4.58 -7.99 -1.38
C ILE A 76 4.06 -9.27 -2.05
N VAL A 77 3.06 -9.92 -1.46
CA VAL A 77 2.54 -11.20 -1.96
C VAL A 77 1.88 -10.99 -3.32
N PHE A 78 1.03 -9.99 -3.46
CA PHE A 78 0.33 -9.75 -4.71
C PHE A 78 1.28 -9.23 -5.79
N ASP A 79 2.24 -8.35 -5.48
CA ASP A 79 3.27 -7.95 -6.45
C ASP A 79 4.08 -9.17 -6.94
N TYR A 80 4.44 -10.08 -6.04
CA TYR A 80 5.17 -11.28 -6.43
C TYR A 80 4.39 -12.14 -7.43
N PHE A 81 3.10 -12.37 -7.20
CA PHE A 81 2.28 -13.18 -8.10
C PHE A 81 1.91 -12.45 -9.39
N PHE A 82 1.45 -11.20 -9.30
CA PHE A 82 0.85 -10.47 -10.42
C PHE A 82 1.82 -9.59 -11.18
N LEU A 83 2.99 -9.25 -10.61
CA LEU A 83 3.99 -8.44 -11.28
C LEU A 83 5.25 -9.25 -11.60
N VAL A 84 5.83 -9.92 -10.59
CA VAL A 84 7.06 -10.70 -10.80
C VAL A 84 6.80 -11.95 -11.64
N LYS A 85 5.87 -12.82 -11.20
CA LYS A 85 5.61 -14.09 -11.90
C LYS A 85 4.85 -13.92 -13.21
N ALA A 86 3.87 -13.02 -13.25
CA ALA A 86 3.04 -12.85 -14.43
C ALA A 86 3.79 -12.16 -15.58
N PHE A 87 4.54 -11.09 -15.30
CA PHE A 87 5.19 -10.29 -16.36
C PHE A 87 6.66 -10.61 -16.58
N LYS A 88 7.37 -11.20 -15.60
CA LYS A 88 8.80 -11.56 -15.71
C LYS A 88 9.66 -10.43 -16.32
N PRO A 89 9.66 -9.23 -15.73
CA PRO A 89 10.34 -8.08 -16.32
C PRO A 89 11.85 -8.34 -16.47
N ALA A 90 12.39 -8.04 -17.66
CA ALA A 90 13.79 -8.33 -18.01
C ALA A 90 14.80 -7.65 -17.07
N ASP A 91 14.53 -6.41 -16.65
CA ASP A 91 15.39 -5.64 -15.74
C ASP A 91 15.11 -5.90 -14.25
N GLY A 92 14.33 -6.92 -13.95
CA GLY A 92 13.82 -7.19 -12.61
C GLY A 92 12.72 -6.22 -12.17
N TYR A 93 11.94 -6.68 -11.19
CA TYR A 93 10.83 -5.91 -10.61
C TYR A 93 11.27 -5.05 -9.41
N TYR A 94 12.11 -5.62 -8.54
CA TYR A 94 12.49 -4.97 -7.27
C TYR A 94 13.53 -3.87 -7.49
N LYS A 95 13.02 -2.65 -7.65
CA LYS A 95 13.78 -1.42 -7.80
C LYS A 95 13.58 -0.51 -6.59
N LEU A 96 14.34 0.58 -6.51
CA LEU A 96 14.34 1.47 -5.34
C LEU A 96 12.95 2.03 -5.00
N ASP A 97 12.18 2.40 -6.02
CA ASP A 97 10.79 2.85 -5.91
C ASP A 97 9.87 1.79 -5.28
N VAL A 98 10.03 0.51 -5.64
CA VAL A 98 9.28 -0.60 -5.03
C VAL A 98 9.65 -0.81 -3.57
N TYR A 99 10.94 -0.76 -3.22
CA TYR A 99 11.37 -0.85 -1.83
C TYR A 99 10.84 0.31 -0.99
N LEU A 100 10.89 1.53 -1.54
CA LEU A 100 10.34 2.71 -0.88
C LEU A 100 8.82 2.60 -0.70
N TYR A 101 8.11 2.08 -1.70
CA TYR A 101 6.68 1.79 -1.59
C TYR A 101 6.37 0.83 -0.44
N TYR A 102 7.12 -0.27 -0.27
CA TYR A 102 6.90 -1.19 0.86
C TYR A 102 7.18 -0.52 2.21
N VAL A 103 8.27 0.26 2.30
CA VAL A 103 8.58 1.02 3.52
C VAL A 103 7.45 2.00 3.84
N LEU A 104 6.93 2.73 2.86
CA LEU A 104 5.83 3.66 3.05
C LEU A 104 4.54 2.95 3.46
N THR A 105 4.23 1.81 2.85
CA THR A 105 3.07 0.97 3.20
C THR A 105 3.13 0.53 4.66
N PHE A 106 4.33 0.26 5.18
CA PHE A 106 4.54 -0.08 6.58
C PHE A 106 4.53 1.14 7.51
N VAL A 107 5.21 2.22 7.14
CA VAL A 107 5.47 3.37 8.02
C VAL A 107 4.24 4.29 8.14
N LEU A 108 3.49 4.52 7.06
CA LEU A 108 2.36 5.46 7.07
C LEU A 108 1.27 5.09 8.10
N PRO A 109 0.81 3.82 8.21
CA PRO A 109 -0.14 3.45 9.25
C PRO A 109 0.39 3.71 10.67
N LEU A 110 1.69 3.48 10.91
CA LEU A 110 2.30 3.72 12.23
C LEU A 110 2.35 5.21 12.58
N ILE A 111 2.73 6.07 11.62
CA ILE A 111 2.73 7.53 11.80
C ILE A 111 1.31 8.02 12.14
N VAL A 112 0.31 7.60 11.38
CA VAL A 112 -1.09 8.00 11.62
C VAL A 112 -1.60 7.44 12.95
N GLY A 113 -1.28 6.19 13.27
CA GLY A 113 -1.66 5.57 14.54
C GLY A 113 -1.06 6.28 15.74
N TRP A 114 0.20 6.70 15.65
CA TRP A 114 0.85 7.51 16.70
C TRP A 114 0.15 8.85 16.88
N ARG A 115 -0.10 9.58 15.78
CA ARG A 115 -0.84 10.85 15.80
C ARG A 115 -2.21 10.70 16.46
N ASN A 116 -2.95 9.64 16.14
CA ASN A 116 -4.30 9.44 16.66
C ASN A 116 -4.30 9.05 18.14
N LYS A 117 -3.26 8.34 18.63
CA LYS A 117 -3.08 8.10 20.07
C LYS A 117 -2.91 9.39 20.86
N THR A 118 -2.23 10.40 20.30
CA THR A 118 -1.99 11.68 20.99
C THR A 118 -3.19 12.64 21.03
N GLN A 119 -4.30 12.30 20.36
CA GLN A 119 -5.50 13.15 20.28
C GLN A 119 -6.66 12.65 21.16
N ILE A 120 -6.45 11.56 21.90
CA ILE A 120 -7.38 10.96 22.87
C ILE A 120 -6.74 11.06 24.25
#